data_AF-A0A810MXT3-F1
#
_entry.id   AF-A0A810MXT3-F1
#
_cell.length_a   1.000
_cell.length_b   1.000
_cell.length_c   1.000
_cell.angle_alpha   90.00
_cell.angle_beta   90.00
_cell.angle_gamma   90.00
#
_symmetry.space_group_name_H-M   'P 1'
#
loop_
_entity.id
_entity.type
_entity.pdbx_description
1 polymer ?
#
loop_
_entity_poly.entity_id
_entity_poly.type
_entity_poly.pdbx_seq_one_letter_code
_entity_poly.pdbx_strand_id
1 'polypeptide(L)' 'MTGFRKLWDELAPVGRDPVSGGYLRYAFTEPERWLRDWFRRQAADRGMSVEEDGNGNLFAWWGRPTPVTRC' A
#
# COMPACT_ATOMS: atom_id res chain seq x y z
N MET A 1 -4.80 -10.26 -19.71
CA MET A 1 -3.69 -10.12 -18.73
C MET A 1 -4.14 -10.70 -17.40
N THR A 2 -3.26 -11.41 -16.70
CA THR A 2 -3.56 -11.94 -15.36
C THR A 2 -3.71 -10.79 -14.35
N GLY A 3 -4.48 -11.00 -13.27
CA GLY A 3 -4.72 -9.96 -12.25
C GLY A 3 -3.43 -9.43 -11.63
N PHE A 4 -2.43 -10.30 -11.42
CA PHE A 4 -1.10 -9.90 -10.96
C PHE A 4 -0.44 -8.86 -11.87
N ARG A 5 -0.42 -9.11 -13.20
CA ARG A 5 0.28 -8.24 -14.14
C ARG A 5 -0.31 -6.83 -14.13
N LYS A 6 -1.64 -6.73 -14.10
CA LYS A 6 -2.34 -5.43 -14.00
C LYS A 6 -1.91 -4.66 -12.75
N LEU A 7 -1.94 -5.29 -11.58
CA LEU A 7 -1.55 -4.64 -10.31
C LEU A 7 -0.07 -4.25 -10.29
N TRP A 8 0.79 -5.08 -10.87
CA TRP A 8 2.20 -4.77 -10.98
C TRP A 8 2.47 -3.57 -11.89
N ASP A 9 1.78 -3.49 -13.03
CA ASP A 9 1.93 -2.39 -13.97
C ASP A 9 1.46 -1.05 -13.38
N GLU A 10 0.50 -1.05 -12.46
CA GLU A 10 0.09 0.14 -11.69
C GLU A 10 1.21 0.63 -10.74
N LEU A 11 2.01 -0.28 -10.17
CA LEU A 11 3.07 0.04 -9.20
C LEU A 11 4.43 0.32 -9.85
N ALA A 12 4.70 -0.27 -11.02
CA ALA A 12 5.97 -0.19 -11.72
C ALA A 12 6.48 1.24 -12.03
N PRO A 13 5.64 2.23 -12.39
CA PRO A 13 6.15 3.58 -12.66
C PRO A 13 6.45 4.39 -11.39
N VAL A 14 5.92 3.98 -10.23
CA VAL A 14 5.90 4.82 -9.03
C VAL A 14 7.27 4.87 -8.37
N GLY A 15 7.86 6.06 -8.29
CA GLY A 15 9.21 6.28 -7.74
C GLY A 15 10.32 5.69 -8.59
N ARG A 16 10.07 5.42 -9.89
CA ARG A 16 11.11 4.97 -10.81
C ARG A 16 12.08 6.12 -11.08
N ASP A 17 13.36 5.91 -10.79
CA ASP A 17 14.38 6.94 -11.03
C ASP A 17 14.97 6.78 -12.45
N PRO A 18 14.87 7.81 -13.32
CA PRO A 18 15.33 7.71 -14.71
C PRO A 18 16.86 7.66 -14.84
N VAL A 19 17.60 8.09 -13.83
CA VAL A 19 19.08 8.15 -13.87
C VAL A 19 19.69 6.82 -13.46
N SER A 20 19.30 6.28 -12.30
CA SER A 20 19.81 5.01 -11.78
C SER A 20 19.12 3.78 -12.37
N GLY A 21 17.92 3.93 -12.94
CA GLY A 21 17.08 2.79 -13.31
C GLY A 21 16.59 1.98 -12.11
N GLY A 22 16.71 2.53 -10.89
CA GLY A 22 16.23 1.95 -9.65
C GLY A 22 14.87 2.50 -9.23
N TYR A 23 14.57 2.39 -7.94
CA TYR A 23 13.41 3.02 -7.30
C TYR A 23 13.85 3.88 -6.13
N LEU A 24 13.32 5.10 -6.07
CA LEU A 24 13.46 6.01 -4.94
C LEU A 24 12.08 6.20 -4.31
N ARG A 25 11.88 5.57 -3.15
CA ARG A 25 10.61 5.54 -2.41
C ARG A 25 10.89 5.83 -0.94
N TYR A 26 11.42 7.02 -0.67
CA TYR A 26 11.77 7.42 0.69
C TYR A 26 10.53 7.62 1.55
N ALA A 27 10.66 7.40 2.86
CA ALA A 27 9.57 7.61 3.80
C ALA A 27 9.02 9.04 3.70
N PHE A 28 7.70 9.17 3.73
CA PHE A 28 6.98 10.45 3.66
C PHE A 28 7.25 11.29 2.40
N THR A 29 7.72 10.68 1.31
CA THR A 29 7.82 11.33 -0.01
C THR A 29 6.61 11.02 -0.89
N GLU A 30 6.49 11.71 -2.02
CA GLU A 30 5.34 11.56 -2.91
C GLU A 30 5.14 10.12 -3.42
N PRO A 31 6.18 9.38 -3.86
CA PRO A 31 6.01 8.00 -4.29
C PRO A 31 5.48 7.08 -3.19
N GLU A 32 5.91 7.31 -1.94
CA GLU A 32 5.48 6.52 -0.79
C GLU A 32 4.03 6.82 -0.41
N ARG A 33 3.61 8.09 -0.41
CA ARG A 33 2.20 8.47 -0.20
C ARG A 33 1.28 7.88 -1.25
N TRP A 34 1.69 7.92 -2.53
CA TRP A 34 0.92 7.31 -3.61
C TRP A 34 0.73 5.81 -3.38
N LEU A 35 1.78 5.10 -2.95
CA LEU A 35 1.72 3.67 -2.65
C LEU A 35 0.79 3.35 -1.48
N ARG A 36 0.77 4.20 -0.45
CA ARG A 36 -0.19 4.08 0.67
C ARG A 36 -1.62 4.20 0.19
N ASP A 37 -1.91 5.17 -0.67
CA ASP A 37 -3.26 5.38 -1.20
C ASP A 37 -3.68 4.26 -2.15
N TRP A 38 -2.75 3.76 -2.98
CA TRP A 38 -2.97 2.58 -3.78
C TRP A 38 -3.31 1.37 -2.93
N PHE A 39 -2.56 1.12 -1.85
CA PHE A 39 -2.83 0.00 -0.93
C PHE A 39 -4.22 0.11 -0.31
N ARG A 40 -4.62 1.31 0.15
CA ARG A 40 -5.97 1.56 0.70
C ARG A 40 -7.07 1.29 -0.33
N ARG A 41 -6.91 1.71 -1.58
CA ARG A 41 -7.85 1.39 -2.67
C ARG A 41 -7.95 -0.10 -2.92
N GLN A 42 -6.82 -0.80 -3.01
CA GLN A 42 -6.83 -2.25 -3.23
C GLN A 42 -7.50 -3.01 -2.08
N ALA A 43 -7.30 -2.58 -0.84
CA ALA A 43 -8.00 -3.13 0.32
C ALA A 43 -9.52 -2.85 0.26
N ALA A 44 -9.91 -1.62 -0.08
CA ALA A 44 -11.32 -1.24 -0.22
C ALA A 44 -12.03 -2.04 -1.33
N ASP A 45 -11.41 -2.22 -2.49
CA ASP A 45 -11.93 -3.03 -3.60
C ASP A 45 -12.17 -4.49 -3.21
N ARG A 46 -11.48 -4.96 -2.15
CA ARG A 46 -11.60 -6.32 -1.60
C ARG A 46 -12.45 -6.38 -0.34
N GLY A 47 -13.08 -5.27 0.05
CA GLY A 47 -13.95 -5.20 1.23
C GLY A 47 -13.21 -5.35 2.55
N MET A 48 -11.94 -4.94 2.61
CA MET A 48 -11.09 -5.09 3.78
C MET A 48 -10.96 -3.79 4.57
N SER A 49 -10.93 -3.90 5.91
CA SER A 49 -10.64 -2.76 6.78
C SER A 49 -9.13 -2.53 6.87
N VAL A 50 -8.72 -1.27 6.70
CA VAL A 50 -7.31 -0.86 6.86
C VAL A 50 -7.10 -0.21 8.23
N GLU A 51 -6.04 -0.63 8.91
CA GLU A 51 -5.55 -0.08 10.17
C GLU A 51 -4.17 0.55 9.96
N GLU A 52 -3.92 1.68 10.62
CA GLU A 52 -2.62 2.36 10.65
C GLU A 52 -2.15 2.44 12.12
N ASP A 53 -0.94 1.98 12.39
CA ASP A 53 -0.41 1.83 13.75
C ASP A 53 0.28 3.09 14.31
N GLY A 54 0.32 4.18 13.53
CA GLY A 54 1.00 5.43 13.87
C GLY A 54 2.52 5.43 13.67
N ASN A 55 3.15 4.26 13.46
CA ASN A 55 4.56 4.13 13.09
C ASN A 55 4.77 4.09 11.57
N GLY A 56 3.69 4.29 10.80
CA GLY A 56 3.70 4.26 9.35
C GLY A 56 3.44 2.87 8.75
N ASN A 57 3.12 1.85 9.55
CA ASN A 57 2.68 0.57 9.00
C ASN A 57 1.19 0.61 8.66
N LEU A 58 0.82 -0.09 7.57
CA LEU A 58 -0.56 -0.28 7.16
C LEU A 58 -0.89 -1.77 7.13
N PHE A 59 -2.01 -2.14 7.76
CA PHE A 59 -2.51 -3.50 7.79
C PHE A 59 -3.89 -3.53 7.18
N ALA A 60 -4.16 -4.50 6.32
CA ALA A 60 -5.46 -4.71 5.73
C ALA A 60 -5.97 -6.08 6.15
N TRP A 61 -7.15 -6.12 6.77
CA TRP A 61 -7.68 -7.30 7.44
C TRP A 61 -8.82 -7.93 6.64
N TRP A 62 -8.75 -9.26 6.45
CA TRP A 62 -9.89 -10.06 5.99
C TRP A 62 -10.77 -10.41 7.18
N GLY A 63 -12.04 -10.02 7.13
CA GLY A 63 -12.95 -10.13 8.28
C GLY A 63 -12.75 -9.00 9.30
N ARG A 64 -13.57 -9.00 10.36
CA ARG A 64 -13.48 -7.97 11.41
C ARG A 64 -12.27 -8.28 12.29
N PRO A 65 -11.31 -7.34 12.48
CA PRO A 65 -10.28 -7.49 13.50
C PRO A 65 -10.98 -7.68 14.85
N THR A 66 -10.66 -8.76 15.57
CA THR A 66 -11.15 -8.93 16.95
C THR A 66 -10.61 -7.77 17.80
N PRO A 67 -11.46 -7.08 18.58
CA PRO A 67 -10.98 -6.00 19.43
C PRO A 67 -9.88 -6.53 20.36
N VAL A 68 -8.70 -5.94 20.31
CA VAL A 68 -7.71 -6.14 21.36
C VAL A 68 -8.19 -5.29 22.52
N THR A 69 -8.85 -5.91 23.50
CA THR A 69 -9.10 -5.27 24.79
C THR A 69 -7.72 -4.98 25.39
N ARG A 70 -7.29 -3.72 25.38
CA ARG A 70 -6.13 -3.29 26.16
C ARG A 70 -6.53 -3.39 27.63
N CYS A 71 -5.77 -4.17 28.40
CA CYS A 71 -5.90 -4.25 29.85
C CYS A 71 -5.72 -2.87 30.50
#